data_AF-A0A4R1UVD3-F1
#
_entry.id   AF-A0A4R1UVD3-F1
#
_cell.length_a   1.000
_cell.length_b   1.000
_cell.length_c   1.000
_cell.angle_alpha   90.00
_cell.angle_beta   90.00
_cell.angle_gamma   90.00
#
_symmetry.space_group_name_H-M   'P 1'
#
loop_
_entity.id
_entity.type
_entity.pdbx_description
1 polymer ?
#
loop_
_entity_poly.entity_id
_entity_poly.type
_entity_poly.pdbx_seq_one_letter_code
_entity_poly.pdbx_strand_id
1 'polypeptide(L)'
;MNAITKISSAAWHETPAVAAYLATVTVDDLSLIRPLIVMGDDQLRYTGDPVEQLSEMRREVIDALFGCTFRKAHASGRAYEYLDFEDENPSVDAVLSERFGDPRRFGNEHPDRATRLMRFDAQIKAAHQRHGIGEAA
;
A
#
# COMPACT_ATOMS: atom_id res chain seq x y z
N MET A 1 4.22 21.00 33.22
CA MET A 1 4.16 19.65 32.62
C MET A 1 3.21 19.73 31.45
N ASN A 2 3.71 19.99 30.23
CA ASN A 2 2.88 20.00 29.04
C ASN A 2 2.62 18.55 28.63
N ALA A 3 1.37 18.11 28.73
CA ALA A 3 0.93 16.90 28.09
C ALA A 3 1.04 17.13 26.58
N ILE A 4 2.07 16.55 25.96
CA ILE A 4 2.12 16.38 24.51
C ILE A 4 0.99 15.40 24.22
N THR A 5 -0.15 15.92 23.79
CA THR A 5 -1.22 15.12 23.21
C THR A 5 -0.56 14.30 22.12
N LYS A 6 -0.41 12.99 22.35
CA LYS A 6 0.02 12.04 21.34
C LYS A 6 -1.08 12.12 20.29
N ILE A 7 -0.89 12.97 19.27
CA ILE A 7 -1.72 12.95 18.07
C ILE A 7 -1.48 11.53 17.58
N SER A 8 -2.46 10.66 17.81
CA SER A 8 -2.56 9.40 17.12
C SER A 8 -2.76 9.80 15.67
N SER A 9 -1.67 10.05 14.95
CA SER A 9 -1.71 10.37 13.54
C SER A 9 -2.41 9.19 12.91
N ALA A 10 -3.58 9.44 12.31
CA ALA A 10 -4.24 8.45 11.47
C ALA A 10 -3.19 7.89 10.51
N ALA A 11 -3.25 6.59 10.23
CA ALA A 11 -2.29 6.00 9.31
C ALA A 11 -2.34 6.77 7.99
N TRP A 12 -1.23 6.90 7.26
CA TRP A 12 -1.17 7.78 6.09
C TRP A 12 -2.29 7.52 5.06
N HIS A 13 -2.71 6.26 4.93
CA HIS A 13 -3.77 5.82 4.03
C HIS A 13 -5.20 6.15 4.51
N GLU A 14 -5.36 6.51 5.78
CA GLU A 14 -6.63 6.97 6.39
C GLU A 14 -6.82 8.49 6.26
N THR A 15 -5.79 9.23 5.82
CA THR A 15 -5.95 10.67 5.56
C THR A 15 -7.02 10.90 4.48
N PRO A 16 -7.85 11.95 4.58
CA PRO A 16 -9.01 12.11 3.68
C PRO A 16 -8.66 12.10 2.19
N ALA A 17 -7.53 12.71 1.81
CA ALA A 17 -7.07 12.75 0.43
C ALA A 17 -6.66 11.34 -0.07
N VAL A 18 -5.89 10.60 0.73
CA VAL A 18 -5.45 9.26 0.35
C VAL A 18 -6.60 8.26 0.35
N ALA A 19 -7.49 8.33 1.34
CA ALA A 19 -8.68 7.49 1.41
C ALA A 19 -9.60 7.72 0.19
N ALA A 20 -9.79 8.98 -0.21
CA ALA A 20 -10.56 9.33 -1.41
C ALA A 20 -9.90 8.79 -2.69
N TYR A 21 -8.57 8.91 -2.82
CA TYR A 21 -7.85 8.36 -3.97
C TYR A 21 -7.90 6.83 -4.00
N LEU A 22 -7.66 6.16 -2.85
CA LEU A 22 -7.79 4.72 -2.74
C LEU A 22 -9.19 4.27 -3.17
N ALA A 23 -10.25 4.99 -2.79
CA ALA A 23 -11.62 4.66 -3.20
C ALA A 23 -11.80 4.59 -4.72
N THR A 24 -11.04 5.37 -5.51
CA THR A 24 -11.12 5.35 -6.98
C THR A 24 -10.32 4.21 -7.62
N VAL A 25 -9.36 3.60 -6.91
CA VAL A 25 -8.52 2.52 -7.45
C VAL A 25 -9.33 1.23 -7.57
N THR A 26 -9.22 0.60 -8.74
CA THR A 26 -9.77 -0.72 -9.03
C THR A 26 -8.66 -1.74 -9.26
N VAL A 27 -9.00 -3.04 -9.22
CA VAL A 27 -8.02 -4.12 -9.46
C VAL A 27 -7.50 -4.13 -10.89
N ASP A 28 -8.26 -3.56 -11.83
CA ASP A 28 -7.87 -3.52 -13.25
C ASP A 28 -6.78 -2.46 -13.51
N ASP A 29 -6.66 -1.46 -12.64
CA ASP A 29 -5.60 -0.45 -12.68
C ASP A 29 -4.25 -0.98 -12.16
N LEU A 30 -4.26 -2.18 -11.56
CA LEU A 30 -3.10 -2.79 -10.91
C LEU A 30 -2.54 -3.94 -11.76
N SER A 31 -1.22 -4.05 -11.74
CA SER A 31 -0.49 -5.21 -12.27
C SER A 31 0.48 -5.74 -11.22
N LEU A 32 0.94 -6.98 -11.39
CA LEU A 32 1.97 -7.57 -10.55
C LEU A 32 3.28 -7.64 -11.31
N ILE A 33 4.38 -7.30 -10.65
CA ILE A 33 5.74 -7.50 -11.14
C ILE A 33 6.53 -8.34 -10.14
N ARG A 34 7.59 -8.98 -10.65
CA ARG A 34 8.63 -9.60 -9.84
C ARG A 34 9.88 -8.74 -9.96
N PRO A 35 10.12 -7.82 -9.01
CA PRO A 35 11.30 -6.97 -9.08
C PRO A 35 12.55 -7.84 -9.07
N LEU A 36 13.53 -7.55 -9.92
CA LEU A 36 14.83 -8.18 -9.84
C LEU A 36 15.55 -7.60 -8.62
N ILE A 37 15.50 -8.30 -7.48
CA ILE A 37 16.15 -7.83 -6.25
C ILE A 37 17.55 -8.43 -6.16
N VAL A 38 18.57 -7.58 -5.98
CA VAL A 38 19.97 -8.02 -5.77
C VAL A 38 20.14 -8.65 -4.38
N MET A 39 19.40 -8.17 -3.37
CA MET A 39 19.25 -8.78 -2.04
C MET A 39 17.83 -8.56 -1.49
N GLY A 40 17.14 -9.64 -1.12
CA GLY A 40 15.77 -9.62 -0.59
C GLY A 40 14.97 -10.83 -1.05
N ASP A 41 13.72 -10.93 -0.59
CA ASP A 41 12.85 -12.05 -0.97
C ASP A 41 12.28 -11.88 -2.38
N ASP A 42 12.38 -12.93 -3.20
CA ASP A 42 11.77 -13.01 -4.53
C ASP A 42 10.24 -13.06 -4.42
N GLN A 43 9.62 -11.89 -4.38
CA GLN A 43 8.18 -11.72 -4.15
C GLN A 43 7.54 -10.84 -5.23
N LEU A 44 6.29 -11.19 -5.58
CA LEU A 44 5.45 -10.35 -6.42
C LEU A 44 5.03 -9.09 -5.66
N ARG A 45 5.05 -7.94 -6.35
CA ARG A 45 4.62 -6.63 -5.84
C ARG A 45 3.63 -5.97 -6.77
N TYR A 46 2.82 -5.07 -6.23
CA TYR A 46 1.94 -4.24 -7.07
C TYR A 46 2.76 -3.24 -7.89
N THR A 47 2.26 -2.93 -9.08
CA THR A 47 2.75 -1.86 -9.94
C THR A 47 1.61 -1.24 -10.75
N GLY A 48 1.90 -0.13 -11.41
CA GLY A 48 0.97 0.71 -12.17
C GLY A 48 0.87 2.12 -11.60
N ASP A 49 0.27 3.04 -12.37
CA ASP A 49 0.13 4.45 -12.01
C ASP A 49 -0.47 4.68 -10.60
N PRO A 50 -1.48 3.91 -10.14
CA PRO A 50 -1.98 4.08 -8.78
C PRO A 50 -0.95 3.79 -7.70
N VAL A 51 -0.03 2.85 -7.93
CA VAL A 51 1.02 2.50 -6.96
C VAL A 51 2.03 3.63 -6.85
N GLU A 52 2.40 4.24 -7.98
CA GLU A 52 3.29 5.40 -8.01
C GLU A 52 2.65 6.59 -7.28
N GLN A 53 1.40 6.92 -7.62
CA GLN A 53 0.69 8.02 -6.98
C GLN A 53 0.51 7.80 -5.47
N LEU A 54 0.15 6.59 -5.03
CA LEU A 54 0.06 6.26 -3.60
C LEU A 54 1.40 6.35 -2.89
N SER A 55 2.49 5.98 -3.57
CA SER A 55 3.85 6.09 -3.01
C SER A 55 4.24 7.56 -2.79
N GLU A 56 3.88 8.44 -3.72
CA GLU A 56 4.07 9.88 -3.58
C GLU A 56 3.24 10.45 -2.43
N MET A 57 1.93 10.14 -2.37
CA MET A 57 1.07 10.61 -1.30
C MET A 57 1.53 10.11 0.06
N ARG A 58 1.94 8.83 0.16
CA ARG A 58 2.53 8.28 1.38
C ARG A 58 3.74 9.10 1.80
N ARG A 59 4.67 9.35 0.88
CA ARG A 59 5.88 10.13 1.15
C ARG A 59 5.55 11.55 1.61
N GLU A 60 4.61 12.23 0.98
CA GLU A 60 4.18 13.58 1.40
C GLU A 60 3.64 13.60 2.84
N VAL A 61 2.82 12.61 3.19
CA VAL A 61 2.28 12.47 4.55
C VAL A 61 3.39 12.14 5.55
N ILE A 62 4.30 11.22 5.23
CA ILE A 62 5.43 10.87 6.09
C ILE A 62 6.37 12.07 6.29
N ASP A 63 6.72 12.79 5.22
CA ASP A 63 7.53 14.01 5.28
C ASP A 63 6.88 15.07 6.19
N ALA A 64 5.55 15.21 6.11
CA ALA A 64 4.79 16.14 6.95
C ALA A 64 4.75 15.71 8.43
N LEU A 65 4.54 14.41 8.70
CA LEU A 65 4.48 13.87 10.06
C LEU A 65 5.85 13.88 10.75
N PHE A 66 6.92 13.53 10.02
CA PHE A 66 8.29 13.58 10.52
C PHE A 66 8.81 15.02 10.67
N GLY A 67 8.24 15.96 9.90
CA GLY A 67 8.55 17.38 9.93
C GLY A 67 9.67 17.81 8.97
N CYS A 68 10.23 16.88 8.19
CA CYS A 68 11.11 17.21 7.07
C CYS A 68 11.19 16.09 6.04
N THR A 69 11.65 16.43 4.83
CA THR A 69 11.88 15.46 3.75
C THR A 69 13.03 14.51 4.07
N PHE A 70 13.01 13.27 3.56
CA PHE A 70 14.16 12.34 3.66
C PHE A 70 15.51 12.99 3.32
N ARG A 71 15.58 13.79 2.23
CA ARG A 71 16.81 14.48 1.81
C ARG A 71 17.36 15.41 2.90
N LYS A 72 16.48 16.11 3.63
CA LYS A 72 16.85 17.00 4.74
C LYS A 72 17.27 16.18 5.96
N ALA A 73 16.52 15.13 6.31
CA ALA A 73 16.91 14.21 7.38
C ALA A 73 18.30 13.62 7.14
N HIS A 74 18.57 13.17 5.90
CA HIS A 74 19.86 12.65 5.49
C HIS A 74 20.99 13.68 5.62
N ALA A 75 20.78 14.90 5.13
CA ALA A 75 21.78 15.97 5.25
C ALA A 75 22.09 16.35 6.71
N SER A 76 21.16 16.11 7.63
CA SER A 76 21.32 16.38 9.07
C SER A 76 21.74 15.14 9.89
N GLY A 77 22.08 14.02 9.24
CA GLY A 77 22.50 12.79 9.93
C GLY A 77 21.38 11.98 10.58
N ARG A 78 20.11 12.32 10.31
CA ARG A 78 18.90 11.68 10.85
C ARG A 78 18.23 10.72 9.85
N ALA A 79 18.99 10.22 8.87
CA ALA A 79 18.46 9.34 7.83
C ALA A 79 17.81 8.08 8.43
N TYR A 80 18.48 7.45 9.40
CA TYR A 80 17.97 6.24 10.05
C TYR A 80 16.69 6.51 10.86
N GLU A 81 16.62 7.60 11.62
CA GLU A 81 15.38 7.99 12.32
C GLU A 81 14.20 8.16 11.37
N TYR A 82 14.44 8.75 10.18
CA TYR A 82 13.40 8.88 9.17
C TYR A 82 12.95 7.52 8.63
N LEU A 83 13.90 6.63 8.31
CA LEU A 83 13.60 5.30 7.78
C LEU A 83 12.88 4.42 8.82
N ASP A 84 13.32 4.47 10.08
CA ASP A 84 12.64 3.76 11.17
C ASP A 84 11.20 4.27 11.34
N PHE A 85 10.99 5.59 11.30
CA PHE A 85 9.64 6.18 11.34
C PHE A 85 8.81 5.80 10.10
N GLU A 86 9.42 5.75 8.93
CA GLU A 86 8.77 5.31 7.69
C GLU A 86 8.35 3.83 7.77
N ASP A 87 9.18 2.96 8.34
CA ASP A 87 8.92 1.51 8.49
C ASP A 87 7.84 1.21 9.53
N GLU A 88 7.65 2.08 10.54
CA GLU A 88 6.50 2.01 11.46
C GLU A 88 5.16 2.26 10.76
N ASN A 89 5.17 2.79 9.53
CA ASN A 89 3.97 3.08 8.75
C ASN A 89 3.76 2.04 7.63
N PRO A 90 2.51 1.56 7.41
CA PRO A 90 2.23 0.57 6.37
C PRO A 90 2.79 0.94 5.00
N SER A 91 3.33 -0.04 4.27
CA SER A 91 3.74 0.16 2.87
C SER A 91 2.52 0.27 1.95
N VAL A 92 2.72 0.79 0.73
CA VAL A 92 1.67 0.81 -0.30
C VAL A 92 1.20 -0.61 -0.63
N ASP A 93 2.13 -1.56 -0.76
CA ASP A 93 1.80 -2.97 -1.00
C ASP A 93 0.96 -3.57 0.14
N ALA A 94 1.23 -3.21 1.39
CA ALA A 94 0.44 -3.70 2.53
C ALA A 94 -1.01 -3.18 2.45
N VAL A 95 -1.19 -1.88 2.22
CA VAL A 95 -2.52 -1.26 2.09
C VAL A 95 -3.29 -1.83 0.90
N LEU A 96 -2.64 -2.04 -0.25
CA LEU A 96 -3.28 -2.64 -1.42
C LEU A 96 -3.61 -4.13 -1.20
N SER A 97 -2.77 -4.86 -0.47
CA SER A 97 -3.01 -6.28 -0.16
C SER A 97 -4.23 -6.49 0.72
N GLU A 98 -4.53 -5.58 1.65
CA GLU A 98 -5.75 -5.63 2.46
C GLU A 98 -7.02 -5.48 1.61
N ARG A 99 -6.95 -4.68 0.54
CA ARG A 99 -8.10 -4.38 -0.33
C ARG A 99 -8.27 -5.36 -1.49
N PHE A 100 -7.18 -5.73 -2.16
CA PHE A 100 -7.19 -6.50 -3.40
C PHE A 100 -6.62 -7.92 -3.23
N GLY A 101 -6.06 -8.23 -2.05
CA GLY A 101 -5.54 -9.55 -1.69
C GLY A 101 -4.04 -9.70 -1.95
N ASP A 102 -3.35 -10.37 -1.03
CA ASP A 102 -1.88 -10.53 -1.03
C ASP A 102 -1.30 -11.15 -2.33
N PRO A 103 -0.43 -10.43 -3.08
CA PRO A 103 0.26 -10.93 -4.27
C PRO A 103 1.08 -12.20 -4.05
N ARG A 104 1.58 -12.43 -2.82
CA ARG A 104 2.44 -13.59 -2.48
C ARG A 104 1.71 -14.92 -2.66
N ARG A 105 0.38 -14.92 -2.66
CA ARG A 105 -0.45 -16.11 -2.97
C ARG A 105 -0.20 -16.66 -4.38
N PHE A 106 0.33 -15.84 -5.28
CA PHE A 106 0.66 -16.21 -6.66
C PHE A 106 2.17 -16.37 -6.88
N GLY A 107 2.97 -16.51 -5.81
CA GLY A 107 4.44 -16.47 -5.86
C GLY A 107 5.12 -17.50 -6.77
N ASN A 108 4.43 -18.56 -7.20
CA ASN A 108 4.95 -19.54 -8.16
C ASN A 108 4.60 -19.22 -9.63
N GLU A 109 3.85 -18.16 -9.88
CA GLU A 109 3.38 -17.79 -11.21
C GLU A 109 4.27 -16.71 -11.85
N HIS A 110 4.31 -16.71 -13.19
CA HIS A 110 4.86 -15.60 -13.95
C HIS A 110 4.02 -14.33 -13.72
N PRO A 111 4.62 -13.12 -13.63
CA PRO A 111 3.90 -11.87 -13.34
C PRO A 111 2.62 -11.64 -14.15
N ASP A 112 2.64 -11.89 -15.45
CA ASP A 112 1.46 -11.74 -16.33
C ASP A 112 0.32 -12.72 -15.99
N ARG A 113 0.67 -13.94 -15.58
CA ARG A 113 -0.31 -14.94 -15.16
C ARG A 113 -0.84 -14.62 -13.76
N ALA A 114 0.04 -14.22 -12.84
CA ALA A 114 -0.33 -13.76 -11.52
C ALA A 114 -1.31 -12.58 -11.57
N THR A 115 -1.04 -11.57 -12.42
CA THR A 115 -1.92 -10.40 -12.62
C THR A 115 -3.32 -10.82 -13.07
N ARG A 116 -3.42 -11.73 -14.04
CA ARG A 116 -4.71 -12.26 -14.51
C ARG A 116 -5.47 -13.00 -13.41
N LEU A 117 -4.77 -13.85 -12.65
CA LEU A 117 -5.37 -14.61 -11.54
C LEU A 117 -5.85 -13.68 -10.42
N MET A 118 -5.09 -12.64 -10.09
CA MET A 118 -5.47 -11.62 -9.11
C MET A 118 -6.75 -10.88 -9.52
N ARG A 119 -6.82 -10.39 -10.77
CA ARG A 119 -8.01 -9.69 -11.29
C ARG A 119 -9.24 -10.61 -11.27
N PHE A 120 -9.07 -11.86 -11.65
CA PHE A 120 -10.14 -12.87 -11.60
C PHE A 120 -10.61 -13.14 -10.16
N ASP A 121 -9.70 -13.34 -9.20
CA ASP A 121 -10.03 -13.55 -7.77
C ASP A 121 -10.81 -12.35 -7.21
N ALA A 122 -10.39 -11.13 -7.54
CA ALA A 122 -11.07 -9.90 -7.12
C ALA A 122 -12.47 -9.78 -7.73
N GLN A 123 -12.65 -10.12 -9.02
CA GLN A 123 -13.95 -10.11 -9.68
C GLN A 123 -14.92 -11.13 -9.08
N ILE A 124 -14.45 -12.34 -8.74
CA ILE A 124 -15.26 -13.36 -8.04
C ILE A 124 -15.70 -12.83 -6.67
N LYS A 125 -14.78 -12.27 -5.88
CA LYS A 125 -15.10 -11.69 -4.57
C LYS A 125 -16.15 -10.59 -4.67
N ALA A 126 -15.99 -9.68 -5.64
CA ALA A 126 -16.95 -8.61 -5.88
C ALA A 126 -18.32 -9.14 -6.35
N ALA A 127 -18.36 -10.24 -7.13
CA ALA A 127 -19.60 -10.91 -7.48
C ALA A 127 -20.28 -11.52 -6.23
N HIS A 128 -19.56 -12.26 -5.40
CA HIS A 128 -20.10 -12.85 -4.17
C HIS A 128 -20.63 -11.80 -3.19
N GLN A 129 -19.95 -10.66 -3.05
CA GLN A 129 -20.43 -9.54 -2.22
C GLN A 129 -21.74 -8.93 -2.74
N ARG A 130 -21.91 -8.83 -4.07
CA ARG A 130 -23.16 -8.36 -4.68
C ARG A 130 -24.31 -9.35 -4.57
N HIS A 131 -24.01 -10.65 -4.50
CA HIS A 131 -24.99 -11.73 -4.37
C HIS A 131 -25.28 -12.12 -2.90
N GLY A 132 -24.62 -11.50 -1.92
CA GLY A 132 -24.80 -11.72 -0.48
C GLY A 132 -26.09 -11.13 0.12
N ILE A 133 -27.23 -11.30 -0.55
CA ILE A 133 -28.56 -11.29 0.08
C ILE A 133 -29.21 -12.61 -0.29
N GLY A 134 -29.27 -13.55 0.66
CA GLY A 134 -30.02 -14.79 0.48
C GLY A 134 -29.67 -15.99 1.34
N GLU A 135 -29.04 -15.87 2.51
CA GLU A 135 -29.09 -16.96 3.51
C GLU A 135 -29.38 -16.39 4.90
N ALA A 136 -30.67 -16.06 5.08
CA ALA A 136 -31.34 -16.08 6.36
C ALA A 136 -32.66 -16.84 6.16
N ALA A 137 -32.62 -18.15 6.39
CA ALA A 137 -33.76 -19.00 6.73
C ALA A 137 -33.23 -20.31 7.32
#